data_AF-A0A9E1JFN1-F1
#
_entry.id   AF-A0A9E1JFN1-F1
#
_cell.length_a   1.000
_cell.length_b   1.000
_cell.length_c   1.000
_cell.angle_alpha   90.00
_cell.angle_beta   90.00
_cell.angle_gamma   90.00
#
_symmetry.space_group_name_H-M   'P 1'
#
loop_
_entity.id
_entity.type
_entity.pdbx_description
1 polymer ?
#
loop_
_entity_poly.entity_id
_entity_poly.type
_entity_poly.pdbx_seq_one_letter_code
_entity_poly.pdbx_strand_id
1 'polypeptide(L)' 'MTIEKNNQSKDLYSSQVDIQTKRFFFDIKENHKGRYLRITEQSGGRSSIVVPIEGLSEFENQIKLVIDKSVE' A
#
# COMPACT_ATOMS: atom_id res chain seq x y z
N MET A 1 -35.13 7.89 0.63
CA MET A 1 -34.04 7.98 -0.37
C MET A 1 -32.72 8.02 0.39
N THR A 2 -32.16 6.87 0.72
CA THR A 2 -30.85 6.81 1.39
C THR A 2 -29.85 6.34 0.34
N ILE A 3 -29.13 7.30 -0.24
CA ILE A 3 -27.99 6.98 -1.11
C ILE A 3 -26.83 6.66 -0.17
N GLU A 4 -26.69 5.39 0.20
CA GLU A 4 -25.40 4.88 0.67
C GLU A 4 -24.47 4.95 -0.54
N LYS A 5 -23.67 6.02 -0.63
CA LYS A 5 -22.55 6.09 -1.58
C LYS A 5 -21.58 5.00 -1.18
N ASN A 6 -21.77 3.83 -1.78
CA ASN A 6 -20.98 2.63 -1.56
C ASN A 6 -19.55 2.93 -1.98
N ASN A 7 -18.70 3.30 -1.02
CA ASN A 7 -17.31 3.68 -1.24
C ASN A 7 -16.46 2.41 -1.39
N GLN A 8 -16.91 1.46 -2.22
CA GLN A 8 -16.27 0.19 -2.44
C GLN A 8 -15.02 0.40 -3.29
N SER A 9 -13.87 0.19 -2.68
CA SER A 9 -12.62 -0.01 -3.42
C SER A 9 -12.61 -1.43 -3.99
N LYS A 10 -12.30 -1.57 -5.28
CA LYS A 10 -12.05 -2.85 -5.95
C LYS A 10 -10.60 -3.27 -5.73
N ASP A 11 -10.39 -4.53 -5.39
CA ASP A 11 -9.06 -5.11 -5.22
C ASP A 11 -8.57 -5.64 -6.58
N LEU A 12 -7.40 -5.17 -7.02
CA LEU A 12 -6.83 -5.51 -8.33
C LEU A 12 -5.69 -6.51 -8.21
N TYR A 13 -4.83 -6.34 -7.21
CA TYR A 13 -3.69 -7.22 -6.94
C TYR A 13 -3.31 -7.13 -5.46
N SER A 14 -2.90 -8.25 -4.89
CA SER A 14 -2.43 -8.33 -3.50
C SER A 14 -1.20 -9.21 -3.41
N SER A 15 -0.26 -8.81 -2.56
CA SER A 15 0.89 -9.62 -2.15
C SER A 15 1.21 -9.35 -0.69
N GLN A 16 2.04 -10.19 -0.09
CA GLN A 16 2.46 -10.02 1.30
C GLN A 16 3.87 -10.54 1.54
N VAL A 17 4.49 -10.07 2.62
CA VAL A 17 5.75 -10.59 3.15
C VAL A 17 5.69 -10.64 4.67
N ASP A 18 6.21 -11.73 5.24
CA ASP A 18 6.37 -11.90 6.68
C ASP A 18 7.84 -11.64 7.04
N ILE A 19 8.08 -10.71 7.96
CA ILE A 19 9.41 -10.32 8.43
C ILE A 19 9.39 -10.32 9.97
N GLN A 20 10.07 -11.29 10.58
CA GLN A 20 10.07 -11.48 12.03
C GLN A 20 8.63 -11.58 12.59
N THR A 21 8.24 -10.65 13.48
CA THR A 21 6.90 -10.58 14.09
C THR A 21 5.91 -9.72 13.31
N LYS A 22 6.32 -9.19 12.14
CA LYS A 22 5.54 -8.26 11.33
C LYS A 22 5.12 -8.92 10.02
N ARG A 23 3.86 -8.68 9.63
CA ARG A 23 3.33 -9.03 8.30
C ARG A 23 3.02 -7.74 7.54
N PHE A 24 3.53 -7.62 6.33
CA PHE A 24 3.24 -6.50 5.44
C PHE A 24 2.38 -6.97 4.27
N PHE A 25 1.33 -6.21 3.96
CA PHE A 25 0.46 -6.43 2.80
C PHE A 25 0.61 -5.28 1.82
N PHE A 26 0.64 -5.60 0.52
CA PHE A 26 0.74 -4.65 -0.58
C PHE A 26 -0.44 -4.87 -1.52
N ASP A 27 -1.42 -3.98 -1.47
CA ASP A 27 -2.68 -4.09 -2.21
C ASP A 27 -2.80 -2.98 -3.24
N ILE A 28 -2.87 -3.32 -4.53
CA ILE A 28 -3.32 -2.39 -5.57
C ILE A 28 -4.86 -2.42 -5.56
N LYS A 29 -5.46 -1.26 -5.30
CA LYS A 29 -6.91 -1.09 -5.23
C LYS A 29 -7.35 0.07 -6.12
N GLU A 30 -8.62 0.10 -6.49
CA GLU A 30 -9.23 1.15 -7.31
C GLU A 30 -10.51 1.65 -6.66
N ASN A 31 -10.69 2.97 -6.59
CA ASN A 31 -11.94 3.59 -6.17
C ASN A 31 -12.32 4.73 -7.14
N HIS A 32 -13.36 5.50 -6.81
CA HIS A 32 -13.84 6.61 -7.66
C HIS A 32 -12.80 7.72 -7.89
N LYS A 33 -11.71 7.77 -7.12
CA LYS A 33 -10.60 8.73 -7.27
C LYS A 33 -9.42 8.18 -8.08
N GLY A 34 -9.47 6.91 -8.47
CA GLY A 34 -8.41 6.24 -9.24
C GLY A 34 -7.78 5.05 -8.50
N ARG A 35 -6.62 4.63 -9.01
CA ARG A 35 -5.86 3.47 -8.50
C ARG A 35 -4.80 3.91 -7.51
N TYR A 36 -4.56 3.07 -6.51
CA TYR A 36 -3.57 3.33 -5.48
C TYR A 36 -3.01 2.02 -4.92
N LEU A 37 -1.78 2.08 -4.40
CA LEU A 37 -1.19 1.06 -3.56
C LEU A 37 -1.53 1.37 -2.10
N ARG A 38 -2.06 0.38 -1.38
CA ARG A 38 -2.16 0.40 0.07
C ARG A 38 -1.11 -0.55 0.64
N ILE A 39 -0.24 -0.02 1.50
CA ILE A 39 0.72 -0.83 2.25
C ILE A 39 0.22 -0.91 3.69
N THR A 40 0.02 -2.12 4.20
CA THR A 40 -0.45 -2.35 5.57
C THR A 40 0.62 -3.11 6.35
N GLU A 41 1.01 -2.59 7.51
CA GLU A 41 1.77 -3.34 8.51
C GLU A 41 0.81 -3.94 9.56
N GLN A 42 1.04 -5.20 9.90
CA GLN A 42 0.34 -5.90 10.97
C GLN A 42 1.36 -6.48 11.98
N SER A 43 1.35 -5.95 13.21
CA SER A 43 2.21 -6.39 14.31
C SER A 43 1.62 -6.00 15.67
N GLY A 44 0.83 -6.87 16.30
CA GLY A 44 0.08 -6.55 17.53
C GLY A 44 -1.04 -5.50 17.35
N GLY A 45 -0.93 -4.64 16.34
CA GLY A 45 -1.93 -3.73 15.80
C GLY A 45 -1.84 -3.67 14.27
N ARG A 46 -2.61 -2.79 13.63
CA ARG A 46 -2.67 -2.63 12.17
C ARG A 46 -2.53 -1.16 11.80
N SER A 47 -1.55 -0.83 10.97
CA SER A 47 -1.34 0.51 10.39
C SER A 47 -1.33 0.43 8.86
N SER A 48 -1.63 1.53 8.17
CA SER A 48 -1.61 1.55 6.70
C SER A 48 -1.24 2.91 6.15
N ILE A 49 -0.55 2.91 5.01
CA ILE A 49 -0.36 4.09 4.15
C ILE A 49 -0.96 3.83 2.77
N VAL A 50 -1.24 4.90 2.05
CA VAL A 50 -1.76 4.86 0.67
C VAL A 50 -0.85 5.72 -0.22
N VAL A 51 -0.44 5.15 -1.35
CA VAL A 51 0.36 5.83 -2.38
C VAL A 51 -0.45 5.81 -3.68
N PRO A 52 -0.79 6.98 -4.26
CA PRO A 52 -1.42 7.07 -5.58
C PRO A 52 -0.56 6.37 -6.64
N ILE A 53 -1.20 5.74 -7.63
CA ILE A 53 -0.47 4.96 -8.64
C ILE A 53 0.52 5.81 -9.44
N GLU A 54 0.21 7.11 -9.61
CA GLU A 54 1.02 8.08 -10.34
C GLU A 54 2.36 8.37 -9.66
N GLY A 55 2.48 8.15 -8.35
CA GLY A 55 3.70 8.40 -7.59
C GLY A 55 4.50 7.15 -7.22
N LEU A 56 4.13 5.97 -7.75
CA LEU A 56 4.79 4.72 -7.36
C LEU A 56 6.23 4.63 -7.86
N SER A 57 6.54 5.19 -9.03
CA SER A 57 7.91 5.17 -9.57
C SER A 57 8.86 6.00 -8.71
N GLU A 58 8.45 7.20 -8.28
CA GLU A 58 9.23 8.04 -7.37
C GLU A 58 9.36 7.38 -5.99
N PHE A 59 8.28 6.78 -5.49
CA PHE A 59 8.28 6.06 -4.21
C PHE A 59 9.24 4.87 -4.22
N GLU A 60 9.22 4.06 -5.28
CA GLU A 60 10.15 2.95 -5.49
C GLU A 60 11.61 3.44 -5.54
N ASN A 61 11.89 4.52 -6.27
CA ASN A 61 13.23 5.08 -6.37
C ASN A 61 13.76 5.54 -5.00
N GLN A 62 12.92 6.15 -4.16
CA GLN A 62 13.32 6.54 -2.81
C GLN A 62 13.62 5.32 -1.93
N ILE A 63 12.83 4.25 -2.03
CA ILE A 63 13.10 3.01 -1.29
C ILE A 63 14.43 2.40 -1.72
N LYS A 64 14.69 2.29 -3.03
CA LYS A 64 15.95 1.76 -3.56
C LYS A 64 17.14 2.57 -3.06
N LEU A 65 17.05 3.90 -3.15
CA LEU A 65 18.11 4.80 -2.67
C LEU A 65 18.42 4.59 -1.18
N VAL A 66 17.39 4.40 -0.34
CA VAL A 66 17.59 4.15 1.10
C VAL A 66 18.20 2.76 1.34
N ILE A 67 17.81 1.75 0.56
CA ILE A 67 18.39 0.40 0.64
C ILE A 67 19.87 0.44 0.27
N ASP A 68 20.23 1.11 -0.83
CA ASP A 68 21.62 1.22 -1.29
C ASP A 68 22.50 1.90 -0.23
N LYS A 69 21.96 2.87 0.50
CA LYS A 69 22.65 3.54 1.61
C LYS A 69 22.70 2.73 2.91
N SER A 70 21.88 1.69 3.06
CA SER A 70 21.85 0.88 4.29
C SER A 70 22.98 -0.16 4.38
N VAL A 71 23.70 -0.35 3.27
CA VAL A 71 24.82 -1.29 3.15
C VAL A 71 26.19 -0.60 3.19
N GLU A 72 26.23 0.72 3.29
CA GLU A 72 27.43 1.54 3.59
C GLU A 72 27.76 1.51 5.08
#